data_AF-A0A956Y6S7-F1
#
_entry.id   AF-A0A956Y6S7-F1
#
_cell.length_a   1.000
_cell.length_b   1.000
_cell.length_c   1.000
_cell.angle_alpha   90.00
_cell.angle_beta   90.00
_cell.angle_gamma   90.00
#
_symmetry.space_group_name_H-M   'P 1'
#
loop_
_entity.id
_entity.type
_entity.pdbx_description
1 polymer ?
#
loop_
_entity_poly.entity_id
_entity_poly.type
_entity_poly.pdbx_seq_one_letter_code
_entity_poly.pdbx_strand_id
1 'polypeptide(L)'
;TPEGIHRDGADFVTVHLAQLENATGGLVTVYDDDKQPLESFQLRNIMDSYLFNDAVLWHGVTPIHSADGVNPAQRGIFTFDFHPMPDLQKPE
;
A
#
# COMPACT_ATOMS: atom_id res chain seq x y z
N THR A 1 9.27 -5.20 6.06
CA THR A 1 9.36 -6.46 5.29
C THR A 1 8.17 -6.52 4.37
N PRO A 2 8.29 -6.91 3.09
CA PRO A 2 7.10 -7.15 2.29
C PRO A 2 6.38 -8.37 2.87
N GLU A 3 5.11 -8.21 3.26
CA GLU A 3 4.30 -9.28 3.85
C GLU A 3 3.87 -10.34 2.83
N GLY A 4 4.06 -10.06 1.54
CA GLY A 4 3.56 -10.88 0.44
C GLY A 4 2.21 -10.37 -0.06
N ILE A 5 1.42 -11.25 -0.66
CA ILE A 5 0.05 -10.93 -1.09
C ILE A 5 -0.88 -11.08 0.11
N HIS A 6 -1.53 -10.00 0.53
CA HIS A 6 -2.32 -9.93 1.76
C HIS A 6 -3.51 -8.96 1.65
N ARG A 7 -4.27 -8.91 2.73
CA ARG A 7 -5.31 -7.91 3.06
C ARG A 7 -5.00 -7.42 4.47
N ASP A 8 -5.24 -6.14 4.71
CA ASP A 8 -4.99 -5.50 6.01
C ASP A 8 -6.11 -5.80 7.02
N GLY A 9 -7.27 -6.27 6.54
CA GLY A 9 -8.44 -6.56 7.36
C GLY A 9 -9.33 -5.34 7.59
N ALA A 10 -9.17 -4.31 6.76
CA ALA A 10 -10.01 -3.12 6.74
C ALA A 10 -11.03 -3.20 5.60
N ASP A 11 -11.99 -2.28 5.57
CA ASP A 11 -12.92 -2.17 4.44
C ASP A 11 -12.28 -1.40 3.30
N PHE A 12 -11.61 -0.29 3.64
CA PHE A 12 -10.85 0.51 2.70
C PHE A 12 -9.51 0.89 3.29
N VAL A 13 -8.48 0.85 2.46
CA VAL A 13 -7.13 1.29 2.80
C VAL A 13 -6.71 2.35 1.79
N THR A 14 -6.15 3.45 2.29
CA THR A 14 -5.45 4.43 1.46
C THR A 14 -3.99 4.50 1.84
N VAL A 15 -3.15 4.63 0.82
CA VAL A 15 -1.70 4.69 0.97
C VAL A 15 -1.18 5.91 0.23
N HIS A 16 -0.34 6.69 0.90
CA HIS A 16 0.24 7.93 0.39
C HIS A 16 1.77 7.86 0.47
N LEU A 17 2.46 8.16 -0.63
CA LEU A 17 3.92 8.23 -0.61
C LEU A 17 4.37 9.50 0.13
N ALA A 18 5.09 9.32 1.23
CA ALA A 18 5.57 10.41 2.08
C ALA A 18 7.07 10.70 1.89
N GLN A 19 7.83 9.71 1.45
CA GLN A 19 9.26 9.83 1.19
C GLN A 19 9.69 8.80 0.15
N LEU A 20 10.51 9.21 -0.82
CA LEU A 20 11.16 8.32 -1.76
C LEU A 20 12.57 8.84 -2.04
N GLU A 21 13.57 8.10 -1.58
CA GLU A 21 14.97 8.48 -1.70
C GLU A 21 15.82 7.27 -2.08
N ASN A 22 16.57 7.40 -3.18
CA ASN A 22 17.48 6.37 -3.68
C ASN A 22 16.88 4.95 -3.74
N ALA A 23 15.58 4.84 -4.02
CA ALA A 23 14.85 3.58 -3.98
C ALA A 23 14.32 3.21 -5.38
N THR A 24 14.54 1.95 -5.76
CA THR A 24 13.88 1.27 -6.88
C THR A 24 13.04 0.11 -6.35
N GLY A 25 12.21 -0.50 -7.19
CA GLY A 25 11.26 -1.52 -6.76
C GLY A 25 9.99 -0.89 -6.18
N GLY A 26 9.44 -1.47 -5.11
CA GLY A 26 8.19 -0.96 -4.52
C GLY A 26 6.99 -0.96 -5.48
N LEU A 27 6.95 -1.89 -6.44
CA LEU A 27 5.82 -2.08 -7.35
C LEU A 27 4.64 -2.61 -6.53
N VAL A 28 3.57 -1.82 -6.47
CA VAL A 28 2.29 -2.24 -5.90
C VAL A 28 1.56 -3.05 -6.95
N THR A 29 0.98 -4.18 -6.55
CA THR A 29 0.07 -4.96 -7.40
C THR A 29 -1.19 -5.26 -6.60
N VAL A 30 -2.34 -5.06 -7.24
CA VAL A 30 -3.64 -5.50 -6.75
C VAL A 30 -4.07 -6.75 -7.49
N TYR A 31 -4.72 -7.66 -6.78
CA TYR A 31 -5.08 -8.99 -7.26
C TYR A 31 -6.55 -9.30 -6.94
N ASP A 32 -7.11 -10.22 -7.71
CA ASP A 32 -8.40 -10.84 -7.42
C ASP A 32 -8.30 -11.93 -6.33
N ASP A 33 -9.42 -12.60 -6.04
CA ASP A 33 -9.50 -13.67 -5.02
C ASP A 33 -8.66 -14.91 -5.36
N ASP A 34 -8.41 -15.17 -6.65
CA ASP A 34 -7.53 -16.23 -7.14
C ASP A 34 -6.05 -15.81 -7.17
N LYS A 35 -5.75 -14.63 -6.63
CA LYS A 35 -4.42 -14.00 -6.60
C LYS A 35 -3.83 -13.79 -8.00
N GLN A 36 -4.69 -13.61 -9.01
CA GLN A 36 -4.26 -13.16 -10.33
C GLN A 36 -4.11 -11.64 -10.34
N PRO A 37 -3.03 -11.10 -10.92
CA PRO A 37 -2.79 -9.66 -10.93
C PRO A 37 -3.84 -8.95 -11.79
N LEU A 38 -4.48 -7.94 -11.22
CA LEU A 38 -5.43 -7.08 -11.91
C LEU A 38 -4.77 -5.81 -12.44
N GLU A 39 -3.93 -5.18 -11.63
CA GLU A 39 -3.25 -3.93 -11.98
C GLU A 39 -1.96 -3.77 -11.17
N SER A 40 -0.94 -3.13 -11.75
CA SER A 40 0.34 -2.89 -11.10
C SER A 40 0.84 -1.46 -11.36
N PHE A 41 1.26 -0.79 -10.30
CA PHE A 41 1.73 0.60 -10.39
C PHE A 41 2.80 0.93 -9.35
N GLN A 42 3.54 2.00 -9.61
CA GLN A 42 4.52 2.57 -8.69
C GLN A 42 4.14 4.00 -8.36
N LEU A 43 4.19 4.34 -7.08
CA LEU A 43 4.13 5.72 -6.61
C LEU A 43 5.52 6.35 -6.83
N ARG A 44 5.58 7.47 -7.53
CA ARG A 44 6.84 8.10 -7.96
C ARG A 44 7.06 9.47 -7.33
N ASN A 45 5.98 10.19 -7.03
CA ASN A 45 6.03 11.52 -6.45
C ASN A 45 5.45 11.53 -5.04
N ILE A 46 5.94 12.43 -4.20
CA ILE A 46 5.37 12.66 -2.87
C ILE A 46 3.90 13.04 -3.04
N MET A 47 3.03 12.44 -2.20
CA MET A 47 1.57 12.49 -2.28
C MET A 47 0.93 11.72 -3.44
N ASP A 48 1.69 10.96 -4.27
CA ASP A 48 1.08 9.92 -5.08
C ASP A 48 0.34 8.96 -4.13
N SER A 49 -0.93 8.70 -4.44
CA SER A 49 -1.87 8.06 -3.53
C SER A 49 -2.70 7.02 -4.26
N TYR A 50 -3.07 5.95 -3.55
CA TYR A 50 -4.09 5.03 -4.02
C TYR A 50 -4.99 4.62 -2.86
N LEU A 51 -6.27 4.43 -3.18
CA LEU A 51 -7.32 3.94 -2.29
C LEU A 51 -7.87 2.68 -2.92
N PHE A 52 -8.08 1.64 -2.11
CA PHE A 52 -8.66 0.40 -2.57
C PHE A 52 -9.59 -0.19 -1.51
N ASN A 53 -10.50 -1.04 -1.98
CA ASN A 53 -11.39 -1.81 -1.12
C ASN A 53 -10.66 -3.08 -0.67
N ASP A 54 -10.12 -3.04 0.54
CA ASP A 54 -9.32 -4.14 1.11
C ASP A 54 -10.17 -5.37 1.44
N ALA A 55 -11.50 -5.21 1.60
CA ALA A 55 -12.40 -6.34 1.84
C ALA A 55 -12.51 -7.29 0.64
N VAL A 56 -12.24 -6.83 -0.58
CA VAL A 56 -12.42 -7.62 -1.82
C VAL A 56 -11.20 -7.68 -2.72
N LEU A 57 -10.19 -6.85 -2.51
CA LEU A 57 -8.94 -6.88 -3.26
C LEU A 57 -7.82 -7.45 -2.40
N TRP A 58 -6.96 -8.25 -3.01
CA TRP A 58 -5.68 -8.60 -2.39
C TRP A 58 -4.64 -7.64 -2.92
N HIS A 59 -3.61 -7.35 -2.13
CA HIS A 59 -2.54 -6.47 -2.57
C HIS A 59 -1.18 -6.92 -2.06
N GLY A 60 -0.14 -6.43 -2.72
CA GLY A 60 1.24 -6.70 -2.33
C GLY A 60 2.18 -5.69 -2.94
N VAL A 61 3.35 -5.54 -2.32
CA VAL A 61 4.40 -4.64 -2.77
C VAL A 61 5.71 -5.39 -2.91
N THR A 62 6.43 -5.20 -4.02
CA THR A 62 7.76 -5.78 -4.16
C THR A 62 8.73 -5.13 -3.17
N PRO A 63 9.81 -5.82 -2.76
CA PRO A 63 10.89 -5.18 -2.01
C PRO A 63 11.40 -3.90 -2.69
N ILE A 64 11.94 -2.99 -1.88
CA ILE A 64 12.72 -1.86 -2.38
C ILE A 64 14.21 -2.20 -2.38
N HIS A 65 14.95 -1.57 -3.28
CA HIS A 65 16.40 -1.72 -3.41
C HIS A 65 17.07 -0.35 -3.56
N SER A 66 18.33 -0.25 -3.14
CA SER A 66 19.19 0.90 -3.42
C SER A 66 19.34 1.08 -4.93
N ALA A 67 19.00 2.27 -5.43
CA ALA A 67 19.04 2.57 -6.85
C ALA A 67 20.49 2.63 -7.37
N ASP A 68 21.41 3.14 -6.56
CA ASP A 68 22.83 3.21 -6.87
C ASP A 68 23.66 2.02 -6.34
N GLY A 69 23.07 1.19 -5.48
CA GLY A 69 23.74 0.05 -4.85
C GLY A 69 24.78 0.42 -3.80
N VAL A 70 24.89 1.71 -3.46
CA VAL A 70 25.94 2.24 -2.57
C VAL A 70 25.30 2.89 -1.35
N ASN A 71 24.36 3.80 -1.57
CA ASN A 71 23.70 4.54 -0.51
C ASN A 71 22.42 3.82 -0.05
N PRO A 72 21.96 4.02 1.20
CA PRO A 72 20.70 3.47 1.66
C PRO A 72 19.50 3.90 0.80
N ALA A 73 18.50 3.02 0.67
CA ALA A 73 17.22 3.31 0.05
C ALA A 73 16.17 3.61 1.12
N GLN A 74 15.31 4.60 0.89
CA GLN A 74 14.17 4.89 1.77
C GLN A 74 12.87 5.04 0.96
N ARG A 75 11.83 4.39 1.46
CA ARG A 75 10.45 4.56 0.99
C ARG A 75 9.54 4.65 2.21
N GLY A 76 9.11 5.87 2.53
CA GLY A 76 8.18 6.16 3.61
C GLY A 76 6.77 6.33 3.07
N ILE A 77 5.78 5.73 3.73
CA ILE A 77 4.36 5.84 3.38
C ILE A 77 3.52 6.20 4.60
N PHE A 78 2.40 6.86 4.35
CA PHE A 78 1.27 6.90 5.29
C PHE A 78 0.20 5.94 4.83
N THR A 79 -0.31 5.11 5.74
CA THR A 79 -1.46 4.25 5.49
C THR A 79 -2.60 4.67 6.42
N PHE A 80 -3.83 4.61 5.92
CA PHE A 80 -5.02 4.85 6.72
C PHE A 80 -6.03 3.74 6.44
N ASP A 81 -6.44 3.08 7.52
CA ASP A 81 -7.38 1.98 7.48
C ASP A 81 -8.74 2.48 7.93
N PHE A 82 -9.74 2.30 7.09
CA PHE A 82 -11.11 2.66 7.40
C PHE A 82 -11.92 1.41 7.72
N HIS A 83 -12.42 1.38 8.96
CA HIS A 83 -13.37 0.38 9.43
C HIS A 83 -14.70 1.10 9.72
N PRO A 84 -15.77 0.84 8.94
CA PRO A 84 -17.08 1.37 9.21
C PRO A 84 -17.60 0.76 10.51
N MET A 85 -17.91 1.62 11.48
CA MET A 85 -18.63 1.25 12.69
C MET A 85 -20.00 1.94 12.66
N PRO A 86 -20.99 1.39 11.94
CA PRO A 86 -22.30 2.02 11.80
C PRO A 86 -23.06 2.12 13.14
N ASP A 87 -22.66 1.33 14.13
CA ASP A 87 -23.31 1.26 15.44
C ASP A 87 -22.63 2.15 16.50
N LEU A 88 -21.64 2.97 16.10
CA LEU A 88 -20.95 3.88 17.01
C LEU A 88 -21.90 5.00 17.45
N GLN A 89 -22.53 4.81 18.60
CA GLN A 89 -23.35 5.85 19.23
C GLN A 89 -22.43 6.98 19.73
N LYS A 90 -22.85 8.24 19.53
CA LYS A 90 -22.15 9.39 20.12
C LYS A 90 -22.17 9.25 21.65
N PRO A 91 -21.06 9.54 22.35
CA PRO A 91 -21.10 9.69 23.79
C PRO A 91 -22.12 10.77 24.17
N GLU A 92 -22.96 10.50 25.17
CA GLU A 92 -23.84 11.49 25.80
C GLU A 92 -23.05 12.64 26.44
#